data_AF-A0A3C1T4M8-F1
#
_entry.id   AF-A0A3C1T4M8-F1
#
_cell.length_a   1.000
_cell.length_b   1.000
_cell.length_c   1.000
_cell.angle_alpha   90.00
_cell.angle_beta   90.00
_cell.angle_gamma   90.00
#
_symmetry.space_group_name_H-M   'P 1'
#
loop_
_entity.id
_entity.type
_entity.pdbx_description
1 polymer ?
#
loop_
_entity_poly.entity_id
_entity_poly.type
_entity_poly.pdbx_seq_one_letter_code
_entity_poly.pdbx_strand_id
1 'polypeptide(L)'
;MKNILRGCCLFLISLLIYSCSANKEKKTGEVPAPAETAKPETDTVKIKLKQAIEKMAVADLKAGGFTLEYLLVENLDYKTASLKEYYLYRKGQLEKSREEYRKLTQRLHQSNTPVDMNRYRDDSLKSNKAAAELSELINIADTNMTLYRVTYHLNAKTNSARYNNDFLKFLFMHDLTEVKLRFGNTP
;
A
#
# COMPACT_ATOMS: atom_id res chain seq x y z
N MET A 1 -18.36 -25.89 35.75
CA MET A 1 -19.01 -24.60 35.47
C MET A 1 -18.49 -23.55 36.42
N LYS A 2 -17.69 -22.60 35.94
CA LYS A 2 -17.37 -21.32 36.61
C LYS A 2 -17.00 -20.31 35.52
N ASN A 3 -17.83 -19.28 35.39
CA ASN A 3 -17.68 -18.17 34.45
C ASN A 3 -16.60 -17.20 34.93
N ILE A 4 -15.69 -16.78 34.06
CA ILE A 4 -14.91 -15.55 34.24
C ILE A 4 -14.98 -14.75 32.95
N LEU A 5 -15.90 -13.78 33.00
CA LEU A 5 -16.06 -12.64 32.11
C LEU A 5 -15.10 -11.53 32.60
N ARG A 6 -14.25 -10.99 31.73
CA ARG A 6 -13.50 -9.69 31.85
C ARG A 6 -12.45 -9.64 30.72
N GLY A 7 -12.33 -8.62 29.89
CA GLY A 7 -13.04 -7.35 29.75
C GLY A 7 -12.49 -6.60 28.52
N CYS A 8 -13.37 -5.82 27.88
CA CYS A 8 -13.01 -4.81 26.89
C CYS A 8 -12.13 -3.71 27.52
N CYS A 9 -11.10 -3.27 26.81
CA CYS A 9 -10.53 -1.93 26.98
C CYS A 9 -10.40 -1.26 25.60
N LEU A 10 -11.36 -0.39 25.32
CA LEU A 10 -11.33 0.69 24.34
C LEU A 10 -10.59 1.88 24.94
N PHE A 11 -9.60 2.43 24.23
CA PHE A 11 -9.11 3.83 24.26
C PHE A 11 -8.25 3.97 22.98
N LEU A 12 -8.58 4.70 21.91
CA LEU A 12 -9.14 6.05 21.70
C LEU A 12 -8.31 7.17 22.36
N ILE A 13 -7.27 7.63 21.66
CA ILE A 13 -6.69 8.98 21.76
C ILE A 13 -6.28 9.41 20.32
N SER A 14 -7.13 10.14 19.59
CA SER A 14 -7.07 11.60 19.30
C SER A 14 -5.70 12.14 18.87
N LEU A 15 -5.55 12.55 17.61
CA LEU A 15 -5.77 13.93 17.11
C LEU A 15 -4.67 14.91 17.57
N LEU A 16 -3.63 15.08 16.74
CA LEU A 16 -2.74 16.24 16.78
C LEU A 16 -2.84 16.96 15.44
N ILE A 17 -3.68 18.00 15.41
CA ILE A 17 -3.66 19.07 14.43
C ILE A 17 -3.09 20.28 15.16
N TYR A 18 -1.93 20.79 14.76
CA TYR A 18 -1.73 22.23 14.50
C TYR A 18 -0.33 22.50 13.94
N SER A 19 -0.28 22.94 12.68
CA SER A 19 0.61 24.03 12.30
C SER A 19 -0.13 24.83 11.24
N CYS A 20 -0.59 25.98 11.71
CA CYS A 20 -1.32 27.00 10.97
C CYS A 20 -0.30 27.79 10.15
N SER A 21 -0.58 27.97 8.86
CA SER A 21 -0.05 29.10 8.11
C SER A 21 -1.18 29.68 7.28
N ALA A 22 -1.26 31.00 7.32
CA ALA A 22 -2.47 31.79 7.21
C ALA A 22 -3.04 31.94 5.79
N ASN A 23 -4.35 32.19 5.77
CA ASN A 23 -5.13 32.95 4.78
C ASN A 23 -4.98 32.60 3.30
N LYS A 24 -6.01 31.90 2.79
CA LYS A 24 -7.03 32.53 1.94
C LYS A 24 -8.26 31.64 1.92
N GLU A 25 -9.38 32.16 2.41
CA GLU A 25 -10.71 31.67 2.05
C GLU A 25 -10.80 31.56 0.52
N LYS A 26 -10.91 30.33 0.03
CA LYS A 26 -11.60 30.04 -1.21
C LYS A 26 -12.68 29.05 -0.87
N LYS A 27 -13.92 29.49 -1.07
CA LYS A 27 -15.15 28.69 -1.07
C LYS A 27 -14.84 27.31 -1.62
N THR A 28 -15.15 26.29 -0.82
CA THR A 28 -15.21 24.88 -1.16
C THR A 28 -15.92 24.73 -2.50
N GLY A 29 -15.13 24.61 -3.56
CA GLY A 29 -15.61 24.15 -4.85
C GLY A 29 -15.99 22.69 -4.68
N GLU A 30 -17.29 22.39 -4.78
CA GLU A 30 -17.75 21.11 -5.28
C GLU A 30 -16.90 20.77 -6.52
N VAL A 31 -16.02 19.78 -6.38
CA VAL A 31 -15.44 19.13 -7.54
C VAL A 31 -16.53 18.17 -8.03
N PRO A 32 -17.14 18.42 -9.20
CA PRO A 32 -18.18 17.55 -9.72
C PRO A 32 -17.61 16.14 -9.92
N ALA A 33 -18.47 15.12 -9.83
CA ALA A 33 -18.14 13.80 -10.37
C ALA A 33 -17.53 13.99 -11.78
N PRO A 34 -16.44 13.27 -12.12
CA PRO A 34 -15.74 13.55 -13.36
C PRO A 34 -16.71 13.38 -14.52
N ALA A 35 -16.77 14.40 -15.36
CA ALA A 35 -17.52 14.36 -16.60
C ALA A 35 -17.02 13.17 -17.44
N GLU A 36 -17.90 12.24 -17.75
CA GLU A 36 -17.69 11.16 -18.73
C GLU A 36 -17.44 11.78 -20.12
N THR A 37 -16.19 12.13 -20.41
CA THR A 37 -15.72 12.31 -21.81
C THR A 37 -14.26 11.89 -21.95
N ALA A 38 -13.84 10.83 -21.26
CA ALA A 38 -12.62 10.12 -21.67
C ALA A 38 -12.94 9.39 -22.97
N LYS A 39 -12.13 9.60 -24.03
CA LYS A 39 -12.21 8.77 -25.24
C LYS A 39 -12.21 7.29 -24.82
N PRO A 40 -13.06 6.45 -25.43
CA PRO A 40 -13.08 5.03 -25.08
C PRO A 40 -11.68 4.45 -25.23
N GLU A 41 -11.16 3.88 -24.15
CA GLU A 41 -9.88 3.18 -24.15
C GLU A 41 -10.00 1.98 -25.10
N THR A 42 -9.07 1.85 -26.04
CA THR A 42 -9.07 0.77 -27.05
C THR A 42 -8.02 -0.30 -26.76
N ASP A 43 -7.07 -0.02 -25.86
CA ASP A 43 -6.11 -1.01 -25.41
C ASP A 43 -6.80 -2.09 -24.56
N THR A 44 -6.95 -3.27 -25.15
CA THR A 44 -7.63 -4.41 -24.52
C THR A 44 -6.93 -4.89 -23.25
N VAL A 45 -5.60 -4.81 -23.17
CA VAL A 45 -4.85 -5.18 -21.96
C VAL A 45 -5.12 -4.16 -20.87
N LYS A 46 -5.07 -2.87 -21.22
CA LYS A 46 -5.35 -1.78 -20.30
C LYS A 46 -6.77 -1.84 -19.72
N ILE A 47 -7.76 -2.19 -20.54
CA ILE A 47 -9.15 -2.42 -20.09
C ILE A 47 -9.22 -3.56 -19.08
N LYS A 48 -8.59 -4.71 -19.38
CA LYS A 48 -8.56 -5.87 -18.46
C LYS A 48 -7.86 -5.53 -17.15
N LEU A 49 -6.73 -4.81 -17.20
CA LEU A 49 -6.00 -4.34 -16.03
C LEU A 49 -6.84 -3.40 -15.18
N LYS A 50 -7.53 -2.45 -15.81
CA LYS A 50 -8.43 -1.52 -15.12
C LYS A 50 -9.52 -2.27 -14.36
N GLN A 51 -10.20 -3.22 -15.00
CA GLN A 51 -11.24 -4.04 -14.37
C GLN A 51 -10.69 -4.91 -13.22
N ALA A 52 -9.50 -5.49 -13.39
CA ALA A 52 -8.85 -6.28 -12.34
C ALA A 52 -8.51 -5.40 -11.12
N ILE A 53 -7.97 -4.20 -11.35
CA ILE A 53 -7.64 -3.24 -10.29
C ILE A 53 -8.89 -2.74 -9.58
N GLU A 54 -9.96 -2.42 -10.30
CA GLU A 54 -11.24 -2.03 -9.70
C GLU A 54 -11.76 -3.13 -8.78
N LYS A 55 -11.76 -4.40 -9.23
CA LYS A 55 -12.16 -5.54 -8.38
C LYS A 55 -11.30 -5.68 -7.14
N MET A 56 -9.97 -5.60 -7.28
CA MET A 56 -9.05 -5.69 -6.14
C MET A 56 -9.27 -4.55 -5.14
N ALA A 57 -9.35 -3.32 -5.62
CA ALA A 57 -9.53 -2.13 -4.77
C ALA A 57 -10.88 -2.14 -4.06
N VAL A 58 -11.96 -2.59 -4.72
CA VAL A 58 -13.27 -2.79 -4.08
C VAL A 58 -13.18 -3.82 -2.96
N ALA A 59 -12.51 -4.95 -3.20
CA ALA A 59 -12.34 -5.99 -2.18
C ALA A 59 -11.52 -5.49 -0.98
N ASP A 60 -10.40 -4.81 -1.22
CA ASP A 60 -9.53 -4.28 -0.18
C ASP A 60 -10.25 -3.22 0.68
N LEU A 61 -10.98 -2.29 0.04
CA LEU A 61 -11.72 -1.24 0.76
C LEU A 61 -12.89 -1.83 1.56
N LYS A 62 -13.62 -2.81 1.02
CA LYS A 62 -14.67 -3.51 1.78
C LYS A 62 -14.10 -4.31 2.95
N ALA A 63 -12.97 -4.98 2.78
CA ALA A 63 -12.28 -5.68 3.85
C ALA A 63 -11.83 -4.71 4.97
N GLY A 64 -11.52 -3.46 4.63
CA GLY A 64 -11.27 -2.37 5.57
C GLY A 64 -12.51 -1.80 6.27
N GLY A 65 -13.71 -2.31 5.98
CA GLY A 65 -14.97 -1.86 6.57
C GLY A 65 -15.59 -0.64 5.90
N PHE A 66 -15.14 -0.26 4.71
CA PHE A 66 -15.64 0.91 3.98
C PHE A 66 -16.78 0.55 3.04
N THR A 67 -17.78 1.43 2.96
CA THR A 67 -18.80 1.40 1.91
C THR A 67 -18.42 2.40 0.83
N LEU A 68 -18.39 1.96 -0.43
CA LEU A 68 -17.98 2.76 -1.58
C LEU A 68 -19.17 3.50 -2.19
N GLU A 69 -19.02 4.81 -2.39
CA GLU A 69 -19.93 5.62 -3.20
C GLU A 69 -19.52 5.58 -4.67
N TYR A 70 -18.22 5.75 -4.95
CA TYR A 70 -17.64 5.53 -6.27
C TYR A 70 -16.18 5.09 -6.16
N LEU A 71 -15.68 4.50 -7.24
CA LEU A 71 -14.28 4.15 -7.43
C LEU A 71 -13.92 4.33 -8.90
N LEU A 72 -12.82 5.04 -9.14
CA LEU A 72 -12.28 5.33 -10.46
C LEU A 72 -10.79 5.00 -10.49
N VAL A 73 -10.41 4.23 -11.50
CA VAL A 73 -9.01 3.98 -11.83
C VAL A 73 -8.64 4.90 -13.00
N GLU A 74 -7.74 5.83 -12.71
CA GLU A 74 -7.31 6.91 -13.61
C GLU A 74 -5.83 6.75 -13.93
N ASN A 75 -5.37 7.38 -15.02
CA ASN A 75 -3.95 7.45 -15.41
C ASN A 75 -3.21 6.09 -15.41
N LEU A 76 -3.92 5.02 -15.79
CA LEU A 76 -3.34 3.68 -15.81
C LEU A 76 -2.29 3.60 -16.91
N ASP A 77 -1.11 3.10 -16.56
CA ASP A 77 -0.04 2.74 -17.48
C ASP A 77 0.54 1.40 -17.07
N TYR A 78 1.07 0.64 -18.04
CA TYR A 78 1.62 -0.66 -17.77
C TYR A 78 2.78 -1.00 -18.70
N LYS A 79 3.67 -1.85 -18.21
CA LYS A 79 4.73 -2.48 -19.00
C LYS A 79 4.98 -3.90 -18.54
N THR A 80 5.58 -4.72 -19.40
CA THR A 80 6.08 -6.03 -19.01
C THR A 80 7.20 -5.88 -17.98
N ALA A 81 7.21 -6.76 -16.99
CA ALA A 81 8.22 -6.83 -15.94
C ALA A 81 8.53 -8.30 -15.62
N SER A 82 9.67 -8.53 -14.97
CA SER A 82 10.07 -9.85 -14.46
C SER A 82 9.84 -9.97 -12.96
N LEU A 83 9.82 -11.20 -12.43
CA LEU A 83 9.88 -11.42 -10.98
C LEU A 83 11.11 -10.78 -10.34
N LYS A 84 12.25 -10.79 -11.02
CA LYS A 84 13.47 -10.12 -10.55
C LYS A 84 13.25 -8.62 -10.36
N GLU A 85 12.57 -7.94 -11.29
CA GLU A 85 12.20 -6.53 -11.13
C GLU A 85 11.28 -6.29 -9.93
N TYR A 86 10.30 -7.18 -9.70
CA TYR A 86 9.45 -7.13 -8.51
C TYR A 86 10.27 -7.26 -7.22
N TYR A 87 11.18 -8.23 -7.14
CA TYR A 87 12.01 -8.42 -5.95
C TYR A 87 12.96 -7.25 -5.71
N LEU A 88 13.55 -6.67 -6.76
CA LEU A 88 14.34 -5.44 -6.66
C LEU A 88 13.50 -4.27 -6.14
N TYR A 89 12.27 -4.11 -6.63
CA TYR A 89 11.33 -3.11 -6.11
C TYR A 89 11.03 -3.33 -4.61
N ARG A 90 10.74 -4.58 -4.21
CA ARG A 90 10.49 -4.93 -2.80
C ARG A 90 11.71 -4.69 -1.90
N LYS A 91 12.92 -4.98 -2.40
CA LYS A 91 14.16 -4.67 -1.70
C LYS A 91 14.31 -3.17 -1.45
N GLY A 92 14.05 -2.33 -2.47
CA GLY A 92 14.08 -0.88 -2.31
C GLY A 92 13.04 -0.35 -1.31
N GLN A 93 11.84 -0.93 -1.27
CA GLN A 93 10.82 -0.59 -0.25
C GLN A 93 11.29 -0.97 1.17
N LEU A 94 11.91 -2.15 1.32
CA LEU A 94 12.45 -2.59 2.60
C LEU A 94 13.58 -1.66 3.08
N GLU A 95 14.49 -1.27 2.18
CA GLU A 95 15.59 -0.34 2.50
C GLU A 95 15.08 1.03 2.92
N LYS A 96 14.07 1.59 2.22
CA LYS A 96 13.42 2.85 2.61
C LYS A 96 12.78 2.76 3.99
N SER A 97 12.01 1.69 4.24
CA SER A 97 11.37 1.47 5.55
C SER A 97 12.40 1.36 6.68
N ARG A 98 13.52 0.68 6.45
CA ARG A 98 14.62 0.59 7.43
C ARG A 98 15.22 1.97 7.72
N GLU A 99 15.39 2.79 6.69
CA GLU A 99 15.96 4.12 6.85
C GLU A 99 15.02 5.08 7.59
N GLU A 100 13.72 5.06 7.25
CA GLU A 100 12.70 5.80 8.00
C GLU A 100 12.64 5.39 9.47
N TYR A 101 12.74 4.07 9.73
CA TYR A 101 12.77 3.54 11.08
C TYR A 101 14.00 4.01 11.87
N ARG A 102 15.21 3.99 11.27
CA ARG A 102 16.43 4.55 11.89
C ARG A 102 16.27 6.01 12.25
N LYS A 103 15.74 6.83 11.33
CA LYS A 103 15.48 8.26 11.57
C LYS A 103 14.46 8.50 12.69
N LEU A 104 13.43 7.65 12.78
CA LEU A 104 12.46 7.71 13.88
C LEU A 104 13.12 7.37 15.22
N THR A 105 13.88 6.28 15.30
CA THR A 105 14.58 5.87 16.53
C THR A 105 15.57 6.93 16.99
N GLN A 106 16.33 7.53 16.07
CA GLN A 106 17.25 8.61 16.41
C GLN A 106 16.53 9.80 17.02
N ARG A 107 15.38 10.21 16.46
CA ARG A 107 14.54 11.28 17.03
C ARG A 107 13.99 10.93 18.41
N LEU A 108 13.52 9.69 18.60
CA LEU A 108 12.98 9.24 19.88
C LEU A 108 14.05 9.17 20.98
N HIS A 109 15.27 8.76 20.61
CA HIS A 109 16.42 8.75 21.51
C HIS A 109 16.81 10.18 21.93
N GLN A 110 16.69 11.14 21.01
CA GLN A 110 16.94 12.56 21.29
C GLN A 110 15.80 13.24 22.10
N SER A 111 14.58 12.68 22.10
CA SER A 111 13.40 13.30 22.72
C SER A 111 13.10 12.83 24.16
N ASN A 112 14.04 12.17 24.84
CA ASN A 112 13.87 11.57 26.17
C ASN A 112 12.63 10.66 26.30
N THR A 113 12.10 10.17 25.19
CA THR A 113 10.94 9.29 25.18
C THR A 113 11.40 7.87 25.47
N PRO A 114 10.78 7.12 26.40
CA PRO A 114 11.12 5.73 26.62
C PRO A 114 10.96 4.92 25.33
N VAL A 115 12.03 4.27 24.88
CA VAL A 115 12.03 3.41 23.69
C VAL A 115 12.14 1.95 24.12
N ASP A 116 11.23 1.11 23.64
CA ASP A 116 11.34 -0.34 23.80
C ASP A 116 12.43 -0.90 22.87
N MET A 117 13.63 -1.09 23.42
CA MET A 117 14.79 -1.60 22.69
C MET A 117 14.66 -3.09 22.32
N ASN A 118 13.81 -3.86 23.02
CA ASN A 118 13.61 -5.27 22.69
C ASN A 118 12.80 -5.41 21.40
N ARG A 119 11.69 -4.67 21.29
CA ARG A 119 10.92 -4.59 20.05
C ARG A 119 11.78 -4.12 18.88
N TYR A 120 12.66 -3.15 19.11
CA TYR A 120 13.61 -2.67 18.10
C TYR A 120 14.53 -3.78 17.59
N ARG A 121 15.10 -4.57 18.51
CA ARG A 121 15.97 -5.70 18.16
C ARG A 121 15.21 -6.74 17.32
N ASP A 122 14.00 -7.08 17.72
CA ASP A 122 13.18 -8.07 17.01
C ASP A 122 12.79 -7.61 15.60
N ASP A 123 12.37 -6.36 15.46
CA ASP A 123 12.01 -5.77 14.16
C ASP A 123 13.23 -5.69 13.23
N SER A 124 14.42 -5.37 13.77
CA SER A 124 15.68 -5.39 13.02
C SER A 124 16.06 -6.79 12.54
N LEU A 125 15.94 -7.81 13.40
CA LEU A 125 16.21 -9.21 13.02
C LEU A 125 15.27 -9.70 11.92
N LYS A 126 13.97 -9.40 12.03
CA LYS A 126 12.97 -9.72 10.99
C LYS A 126 13.30 -9.03 9.66
N SER A 127 13.68 -7.76 9.72
CA SER A 127 14.06 -6.99 8.53
C SER A 127 15.31 -7.55 7.85
N ASN A 128 16.33 -7.95 8.63
CA ASN A 128 17.54 -8.58 8.08
C ASN A 128 17.23 -9.93 7.42
N LYS A 129 16.38 -10.76 8.05
CA LYS A 129 15.93 -12.03 7.48
C LYS A 129 15.20 -11.80 6.14
N ALA A 130 14.27 -10.86 6.10
CA ALA A 130 13.55 -10.49 4.88
C ALA A 130 14.49 -9.98 3.76
N ALA A 131 15.53 -9.21 4.12
CA ALA A 131 16.52 -8.73 3.16
C ALA A 131 17.39 -9.85 2.59
N ALA A 132 17.73 -10.85 3.41
CA ALA A 132 18.45 -12.04 2.97
C ALA A 132 17.59 -12.89 2.02
N GLU A 133 16.35 -13.21 2.41
CA GLU A 133 15.39 -13.93 1.56
C GLU A 133 15.18 -13.24 0.20
N LEU A 134 15.00 -11.91 0.19
CA LEU A 134 14.88 -11.14 -1.06
C LEU A 134 16.14 -11.23 -1.93
N SER A 135 17.33 -11.21 -1.31
CA SER A 135 18.58 -11.26 -2.07
C SER A 135 18.78 -12.62 -2.72
N GLU A 136 18.40 -13.70 -2.03
CA GLU A 136 18.38 -15.06 -2.60
C GLU A 136 17.39 -15.15 -3.77
N LEU A 137 16.15 -14.68 -3.58
CA LEU A 137 15.13 -14.66 -4.63
C LEU A 137 15.58 -13.87 -5.86
N ILE A 138 16.26 -12.73 -5.69
CA ILE A 138 16.82 -11.94 -6.81
C ILE A 138 17.87 -12.74 -7.58
N ASN A 139 18.67 -13.55 -6.89
CA ASN A 139 19.74 -14.34 -7.50
C ASN A 139 19.21 -15.57 -8.25
N ILE A 140 18.13 -16.19 -7.77
CA ILE A 140 17.56 -17.40 -8.37
C ILE A 140 16.35 -17.15 -9.27
N ALA A 141 15.86 -15.92 -9.38
CA ALA A 141 14.70 -15.58 -10.20
C ALA A 141 14.97 -15.86 -11.68
N ASP A 142 14.59 -17.06 -12.13
CA ASP A 142 14.58 -17.43 -13.53
C ASP A 142 13.46 -16.64 -14.25
N THR A 143 13.76 -16.06 -15.41
CA THR A 143 12.95 -15.03 -16.07
C THR A 143 11.65 -15.54 -16.72
N ASN A 144 11.26 -16.78 -16.43
CA ASN A 144 10.17 -17.48 -17.11
C ASN A 144 8.76 -16.99 -16.71
N MET A 145 8.63 -16.21 -15.63
CA MET A 145 7.36 -15.59 -15.25
C MET A 145 7.30 -14.13 -15.71
N THR A 146 6.31 -13.84 -16.55
CA THR A 146 6.05 -12.50 -17.06
C THR A 146 4.95 -11.82 -16.23
N LEU A 147 5.25 -10.60 -15.80
CA LEU A 147 4.39 -9.75 -14.99
C LEU A 147 4.00 -8.51 -15.79
N TYR A 148 2.88 -7.90 -15.42
CA TYR A 148 2.64 -6.49 -15.67
C TYR A 148 3.10 -5.67 -14.46
N ARG A 149 3.99 -4.70 -14.68
CA ARG A 149 4.17 -3.58 -13.76
C ARG A 149 3.15 -2.51 -14.14
N VAL A 150 2.21 -2.24 -13.25
CA VAL A 150 1.09 -1.33 -13.49
C VAL A 150 1.20 -0.14 -12.54
N THR A 151 1.13 1.06 -13.09
CA THR A 151 1.00 2.30 -12.33
C THR A 151 -0.36 2.92 -12.61
N TYR A 152 -1.03 3.39 -11.57
CA TYR A 152 -2.36 3.98 -11.72
C TYR A 152 -2.67 4.93 -10.56
N HIS A 153 -3.63 5.82 -10.80
CA HIS A 153 -4.21 6.69 -9.79
C HIS A 153 -5.57 6.12 -9.35
N LEU A 154 -5.77 5.95 -8.05
CA LEU A 154 -7.06 5.51 -7.51
C LEU A 154 -7.78 6.69 -6.86
N ASN A 155 -8.93 7.04 -7.42
CA ASN A 155 -9.84 8.03 -6.87
C ASN A 155 -11.12 7.33 -6.41
N ALA A 156 -11.36 7.28 -5.10
CA ALA A 156 -12.55 6.68 -4.55
C ALA A 156 -13.14 7.53 -3.42
N LYS A 157 -14.46 7.53 -3.32
CA LYS A 157 -15.18 8.11 -2.19
C LYS A 157 -15.83 7.00 -1.39
N THR A 158 -15.52 6.97 -0.11
CA THR A 158 -16.18 6.09 0.86
C THR A 158 -17.05 6.90 1.81
N ASN A 159 -17.84 6.20 2.61
CA ASN A 159 -18.66 6.78 3.67
C ASN A 159 -17.89 7.61 4.71
N SER A 160 -16.59 7.36 4.92
CA SER A 160 -15.80 8.03 5.96
C SER A 160 -14.57 8.78 5.46
N ALA A 161 -14.06 8.44 4.27
CA ALA A 161 -12.82 9.00 3.75
C ALA A 161 -12.82 9.09 2.22
N ARG A 162 -12.06 10.06 1.70
CA ARG A 162 -11.68 10.09 0.29
C ARG A 162 -10.34 9.41 0.11
N TYR A 163 -10.24 8.63 -0.95
CA TYR A 163 -9.01 7.99 -1.40
C TYR A 163 -8.58 8.66 -2.70
N ASN A 164 -7.37 9.18 -2.71
CA ASN A 164 -6.77 9.83 -3.87
C ASN A 164 -5.27 9.57 -3.76
N ASN A 165 -4.83 8.43 -4.32
CA ASN A 165 -3.47 7.94 -4.16
C ASN A 165 -2.98 7.29 -5.44
N ASP A 166 -1.69 7.48 -5.72
CA ASP A 166 -0.97 6.77 -6.76
C ASP A 166 -0.48 5.41 -6.26
N PHE A 167 -0.59 4.41 -7.11
CA PHE A 167 -0.19 3.05 -6.82
C PHE A 167 0.74 2.50 -7.90
N LEU A 168 1.62 1.60 -7.47
CA LEU A 168 2.41 0.73 -8.33
C LEU A 168 2.17 -0.70 -7.86
N LYS A 169 1.64 -1.55 -8.75
CA LYS A 169 1.43 -2.98 -8.50
C LYS A 169 2.16 -3.82 -9.54
N PHE A 170 2.48 -5.05 -9.16
CA PHE A 170 2.94 -6.08 -10.08
C PHE A 170 1.87 -7.17 -10.13
N LEU A 171 1.34 -7.44 -11.31
CA LEU A 171 0.30 -8.43 -11.54
C LEU A 171 0.84 -9.54 -12.44
N PHE A 172 0.48 -10.79 -12.18
CA PHE A 172 0.82 -11.87 -13.12
C PHE A 172 0.07 -11.67 -14.44
N MET A 173 0.72 -11.88 -15.59
CA MET A 173 0.07 -11.66 -16.89
C MET A 173 -1.07 -12.65 -17.18
N HIS A 174 -1.04 -13.85 -16.59
CA HIS A 174 -1.99 -14.92 -16.90
C HIS A 174 -3.39 -14.72 -16.29
N ASP A 175 -3.46 -14.26 -15.03
CA ASP A 175 -4.70 -14.15 -14.25
C ASP A 175 -4.92 -12.74 -13.65
N LEU A 176 -3.97 -11.82 -13.84
CA LEU A 176 -3.96 -10.46 -13.31
C LEU A 176 -4.02 -10.39 -11.78
N THR A 177 -3.63 -11.45 -11.08
CA THR A 177 -3.53 -11.44 -9.62
C THR A 177 -2.27 -10.70 -9.17
N GLU A 178 -2.36 -10.00 -8.04
CA GLU A 178 -1.24 -9.26 -7.47
C GLU A 178 -0.17 -10.19 -6.91
N VAL A 179 1.09 -9.92 -7.28
CA VAL A 179 2.24 -10.61 -6.72
C VAL A 179 2.42 -10.19 -5.25
N LYS A 180 2.21 -11.12 -4.32
CA LYS A 180 2.35 -10.90 -2.87
C LYS A 180 3.48 -11.76 -2.32
N LEU A 181 4.56 -11.11 -1.89
CA LEU A 181 5.62 -11.78 -1.14
C LEU A 181 5.17 -12.02 0.31
N ARG A 182 5.27 -13.26 0.78
CA ARG A 182 5.13 -13.61 2.20
C ARG A 182 6.49 -14.01 2.73
N PHE A 183 7.05 -13.22 3.64
CA PHE A 183 8.26 -13.58 4.37
C PHE A 183 7.93 -14.61 5.45
N GLY A 184 8.76 -15.64 5.59
CA GLY A 184 8.66 -16.57 6.73
C GLY A 184 7.84 -17.84 6.53
N ASN A 185 7.38 -18.14 5.31
CA ASN A 185 6.91 -19.48 4.92
C ASN A 185 7.69 -19.92 3.67
N THR A 186 8.98 -20.20 3.81
CA THR A 186 9.58 -21.23 2.96
C THR A 186 9.05 -22.59 3.45
N PRO A 187 8.68 -23.52 2.56
CA PRO A 187 8.40 -24.89 2.97
C PRO A 187 9.57 -25.51 3.76
#